data_AF-A0A350PE97-F1
#
_entry.id   AF-A0A350PE97-F1
#
_cell.length_a   1.000
_cell.length_b   1.000
_cell.length_c   1.000
_cell.angle_alpha   90.00
_cell.angle_beta   90.00
_cell.angle_gamma   90.00
#
_symmetry.space_group_name_H-M   'P 1'
#
loop_
_entity.id
_entity.type
_entity.pdbx_description
1 polymer ?
#
loop_
_entity_poly.entity_id
_entity_poly.type
_entity_poly.pdbx_seq_one_letter_code
_entity_poly.pdbx_strand_id
1 'polypeptide(L)'
;MLAMKLSIPSVDEIVKRSISAASRFPFALVCAVVATISALWFSEVEFEKTKEYYWLSDIIFVTILGISLFTGIQTLSESLRWQKSLNFFAKVIGLILLATYYFGPEGYITEGANETFYRYAVLFLISHLFVAFAPFLKSPNVNEFWGYNKTLFLNFLISALYSAVLFFGLSIALLSIDNLLGFDIKDVRYLQLWFILVGIFNTFFFLARVPKIGEFEPAVTEYPKALKVFVQYVLIPIVTIYILILYSYLIKIMVQWELPTGWVANLVLSFSIAGIFSLLLLHPIKDEAKNNWIRLYSKLYYIGLVPLVVLLFISIGTRISEYGVTINRFYVATLAVWLAGVVLYFILSKSKNIKVIPISMALIALGITFGPLSTFSVSERSQLGRITETLKKNNILDEEGTVIKTDSEIPFESRSEISSIVRYMIDNHDLNSLQPLFDDDLKSEIDAIENEDLEFRTKAEKIVLLMGMEYVNEWENVITDS
;
A
#
# COMPACT_ATOMS: atom_id res chain seq x y z
N MET A 1 21.30 21.22 34.82
CA MET A 1 21.50 21.63 33.41
C MET A 1 22.62 20.74 32.86
N LEU A 2 22.29 19.56 32.36
CA LEU A 2 23.26 18.65 31.76
C LEU A 2 23.51 19.14 30.34
N ALA A 3 24.69 19.71 30.10
CA ALA A 3 25.16 20.04 28.76
C ALA A 3 25.23 18.73 27.96
N MET A 4 24.30 18.55 27.02
CA MET A 4 24.37 17.53 26.00
C MET A 4 25.59 17.88 25.14
N LYS A 5 26.74 17.25 25.40
CA LYS A 5 27.90 17.34 24.48
C LYS A 5 27.44 16.76 23.15
N LEU A 6 27.16 17.61 22.17
CA LEU A 6 27.14 17.20 20.78
C LEU A 6 28.56 16.77 20.41
N SER A 7 28.89 15.50 20.62
CA SER A 7 30.06 14.91 19.97
C SER A 7 29.68 14.67 18.52
N ILE A 8 30.23 15.47 17.61
CA ILE A 8 30.19 15.16 16.19
C ILE A 8 30.98 13.85 16.04
N PRO A 9 30.35 12.76 15.57
CA PRO A 9 31.06 11.50 15.38
C PRO A 9 32.22 11.73 14.40
N SER A 10 33.36 11.12 14.66
CA SER A 10 34.50 11.24 13.76
C SER A 10 34.17 10.61 12.40
N VAL A 11 34.84 11.09 11.33
CA VAL A 11 34.70 10.50 10.00
C VAL A 11 34.98 9.00 10.04
N ASP A 12 35.97 8.57 10.82
CA ASP A 12 36.28 7.15 11.04
C ASP A 12 35.13 6.36 11.66
N GLU A 13 34.41 6.95 12.62
CA GLU A 13 33.26 6.30 13.24
C GLU A 13 32.09 6.17 12.25
N ILE A 14 31.85 7.19 11.43
CA ILE A 14 30.87 7.15 10.35
C ILE A 14 31.25 6.06 9.36
N VAL A 15 32.50 6.03 8.88
CA VAL A 15 33.00 5.03 7.93
C VAL A 15 32.91 3.61 8.50
N LYS A 16 33.30 3.39 9.76
CA LYS A 16 33.18 2.07 10.42
C LYS A 16 31.72 1.61 10.52
N ARG A 17 30.81 2.49 10.94
CA ARG A 17 29.37 2.18 11.00
C ARG A 17 28.83 1.88 9.60
N SER A 18 29.28 2.62 8.60
CA SER A 18 28.93 2.41 7.20
C SER A 18 29.38 1.05 6.68
N ILE A 19 30.66 0.69 6.87
CA ILE A 19 31.19 -0.62 6.47
C ILE A 19 30.48 -1.76 7.22
N SER A 20 30.15 -1.55 8.50
CA SER A 20 29.39 -2.53 9.27
C SER A 20 27.97 -2.73 8.73
N ALA A 21 27.29 -1.66 8.30
CA ALA A 21 25.99 -1.75 7.64
C ALA A 21 26.08 -2.50 6.32
N ALA A 22 27.08 -2.18 5.50
CA ALA A 22 27.30 -2.79 4.20
C ALA A 22 27.56 -4.29 4.28
N SER A 23 28.36 -4.71 5.26
CA SER A 23 28.64 -6.14 5.51
C SER A 23 27.45 -6.89 6.11
N ARG A 24 26.56 -6.21 6.85
CA ARG A 24 25.37 -6.81 7.45
C ARG A 24 24.21 -6.96 6.46
N PHE A 25 23.99 -5.98 5.59
CA PHE A 25 22.83 -5.94 4.68
C PHE A 25 23.22 -5.89 3.17
N PRO A 26 24.11 -6.75 2.66
CA PRO A 26 24.61 -6.63 1.29
C PRO A 26 23.50 -6.76 0.23
N PHE A 27 22.56 -7.69 0.39
CA PHE A 27 21.47 -7.89 -0.59
C PHE A 27 20.50 -6.71 -0.64
N ALA A 28 20.12 -6.15 0.52
CA ALA A 28 19.24 -4.99 0.57
C ALA A 28 19.90 -3.75 -0.06
N LEU A 29 21.21 -3.58 0.13
CA LEU A 29 21.96 -2.48 -0.50
C LEU A 29 22.15 -2.67 -2.00
N VAL A 30 22.37 -3.90 -2.48
CA VAL A 30 22.38 -4.18 -3.92
C VAL A 30 21.04 -3.82 -4.54
N CYS A 31 19.92 -4.23 -3.92
CA CYS A 31 18.59 -3.80 -4.36
C CYS A 31 18.45 -2.27 -4.41
N ALA A 32 18.91 -1.56 -3.38
CA ALA A 32 18.86 -0.10 -3.33
C ALA A 32 19.68 0.57 -4.44
N VAL A 33 20.88 0.03 -4.74
CA VAL A 33 21.74 0.52 -5.83
C VAL A 33 21.08 0.26 -7.19
N VAL A 34 20.55 -0.94 -7.42
CA VAL A 34 19.86 -1.28 -8.67
C VAL A 34 18.62 -0.39 -8.86
N ALA A 35 17.79 -0.24 -7.82
CA ALA A 35 16.63 0.66 -7.85
C ALA A 35 17.03 2.09 -8.22
N THR A 36 18.12 2.59 -7.63
CA THR A 36 18.61 3.95 -7.88
C THR A 36 19.11 4.09 -9.32
N ILE A 37 19.95 3.17 -9.81
CA ILE A 37 20.48 3.23 -11.17
C ILE A 37 19.35 3.14 -12.20
N SER A 38 18.38 2.23 -11.99
CA SER A 38 17.21 2.12 -12.86
C SER A 38 16.36 3.39 -12.84
N ALA A 39 16.16 4.02 -11.68
CA ALA A 39 15.42 5.29 -11.56
C ALA A 39 16.15 6.46 -12.24
N LEU A 40 17.48 6.52 -12.12
CA LEU A 40 18.31 7.50 -12.82
C LEU A 40 18.21 7.32 -14.34
N TRP A 41 18.28 6.08 -14.83
CA TRP A 41 18.11 5.80 -16.25
C TRP A 41 16.70 6.16 -16.71
N PHE A 42 15.67 5.71 -16.00
CA PHE A 42 14.28 6.00 -16.34
C PHE A 42 13.99 7.51 -16.39
N SER A 43 14.63 8.31 -15.53
CA SER A 43 14.47 9.78 -15.55
C SER A 43 15.00 10.47 -16.80
N GLU A 44 15.88 9.82 -17.57
CA GLU A 44 16.44 10.35 -18.83
C GLU A 44 15.68 9.84 -20.07
N VAL A 45 14.69 8.95 -19.88
CA VAL A 45 13.87 8.43 -20.98
C VAL A 45 12.89 9.51 -21.42
N GLU A 46 12.84 9.77 -22.73
CA GLU A 46 11.86 10.68 -23.33
C GLU A 46 10.44 10.15 -23.17
N PHE A 47 9.48 11.04 -22.92
CA PHE A 47 8.08 10.65 -22.67
C PHE A 47 7.53 9.71 -23.75
N GLU A 48 7.78 10.01 -25.04
CA GLU A 48 7.34 9.21 -26.19
C GLU A 48 7.87 7.77 -26.19
N LYS A 49 9.07 7.56 -25.62
CA LYS A 49 9.71 6.23 -25.55
C LYS A 49 9.38 5.49 -24.26
N THR A 50 8.67 6.09 -23.32
CA THR A 50 8.44 5.51 -21.98
C THR A 50 7.85 4.10 -22.04
N LYS A 51 6.99 3.82 -23.03
CA LYS A 51 6.41 2.49 -23.24
C LYS A 51 7.46 1.40 -23.49
N GLU A 52 8.53 1.71 -24.21
CA GLU A 52 9.65 0.78 -24.49
C GLU A 52 10.50 0.49 -23.24
N TYR A 53 10.38 1.33 -22.21
CA TYR A 53 11.20 1.29 -20.99
C TYR A 53 10.41 0.92 -19.73
N TYR A 54 9.19 0.39 -19.84
CA TYR A 54 8.41 -0.05 -18.66
C TYR A 54 9.17 -1.04 -17.77
N TRP A 55 10.00 -1.89 -18.37
CA TRP A 55 10.87 -2.82 -17.65
C TRP A 55 11.77 -2.12 -16.61
N LEU A 56 12.19 -0.86 -16.83
CA LEU A 56 12.93 -0.10 -15.82
C LEU A 56 12.08 0.20 -14.60
N SER A 57 10.81 0.59 -14.81
CA SER A 57 9.86 0.83 -13.71
C SER A 57 9.60 -0.43 -12.89
N ASP A 58 9.52 -1.58 -13.56
CA ASP A 58 9.34 -2.88 -12.91
C ASP A 58 10.56 -3.26 -12.08
N ILE A 59 11.77 -3.08 -12.61
CA ILE A 59 13.00 -3.30 -11.85
C ILE A 59 13.02 -2.40 -10.61
N ILE A 60 12.65 -1.12 -10.72
CA ILE A 60 12.57 -0.20 -9.58
C ILE A 60 11.62 -0.75 -8.52
N PHE A 61 10.40 -1.12 -8.89
CA PHE A 61 9.41 -1.66 -7.96
C PHE A 61 9.91 -2.95 -7.29
N VAL A 62 10.34 -3.95 -8.06
CA VAL A 62 10.80 -5.24 -7.55
C VAL A 62 12.01 -5.10 -6.63
N THR A 63 12.95 -4.23 -6.96
CA THR A 63 14.13 -4.02 -6.11
C THR A 63 13.79 -3.24 -4.85
N ILE A 64 12.85 -2.30 -4.86
CA ILE A 64 12.32 -1.65 -3.64
C ILE A 64 11.68 -2.68 -2.69
N LEU A 65 10.93 -3.66 -3.21
CA LEU A 65 10.44 -4.80 -2.41
C LEU A 65 11.60 -5.58 -1.77
N GLY A 66 12.65 -5.81 -2.55
CA GLY A 66 13.87 -6.50 -2.13
C GLY A 66 14.56 -5.86 -0.94
N ILE A 67 14.56 -4.52 -0.83
CA ILE A 67 15.15 -3.81 0.32
C ILE A 67 14.52 -4.31 1.63
N SER A 68 13.19 -4.31 1.72
CA SER A 68 12.47 -4.72 2.93
C SER A 68 12.56 -6.24 3.15
N LEU A 69 12.39 -7.04 2.09
CA LEU A 69 12.47 -8.50 2.15
C LEU A 69 13.82 -8.97 2.69
N PHE A 70 14.93 -8.51 2.11
CA PHE A 70 16.27 -8.93 2.53
C PHE A 70 16.67 -8.39 3.89
N THR A 71 16.16 -7.22 4.28
CA THR A 71 16.30 -6.70 5.66
C THR A 71 15.60 -7.61 6.66
N GLY A 72 14.37 -8.04 6.35
CA GLY A 72 13.62 -8.98 7.18
C GLY A 72 14.30 -10.35 7.28
N ILE A 73 14.79 -10.91 6.17
CA ILE A 73 15.52 -12.20 6.18
C ILE A 73 16.78 -12.08 7.04
N GLN A 74 17.56 -11.01 6.88
CA GLN A 74 18.78 -10.81 7.64
C GLN A 74 18.49 -10.72 9.14
N THR A 75 17.52 -9.90 9.55
CA THR A 75 17.18 -9.71 10.97
C THR A 75 16.52 -10.96 11.60
N LEU A 76 15.71 -11.70 10.83
CA LEU A 76 15.21 -13.02 11.20
C LEU A 76 16.35 -14.01 11.44
N SER A 77 17.33 -14.06 10.53
CA SER A 77 18.47 -14.96 10.62
C SER A 77 19.31 -14.71 11.88
N GLU A 78 19.47 -13.44 12.25
CA GLU A 78 20.16 -13.01 13.46
C GLU A 78 19.40 -13.45 14.72
N SER A 79 18.08 -13.23 14.75
CA SER A 79 17.28 -13.65 15.91
C SER A 79 17.23 -15.16 16.08
N LEU A 80 17.16 -15.92 14.98
CA LEU A 80 17.10 -17.37 15.01
C LEU A 80 18.48 -18.04 15.05
N ARG A 81 19.56 -17.23 15.07
CA ARG A 81 20.95 -17.69 15.06
C ARG A 81 21.24 -18.68 13.94
N TRP A 82 20.72 -18.40 12.74
CA TRP A 82 20.95 -19.23 11.57
C TRP A 82 22.44 -19.30 11.22
N GLN A 83 22.87 -20.47 10.76
CA GLN A 83 24.19 -20.61 10.15
C GLN A 83 24.26 -19.82 8.84
N LYS A 84 25.47 -19.41 8.44
CA LYS A 84 25.69 -18.57 7.24
C LYS A 84 25.10 -19.18 5.97
N SER A 85 25.17 -20.51 5.81
CA SER A 85 24.61 -21.24 4.67
C SER A 85 23.09 -21.12 4.58
N LEU A 86 22.38 -21.31 5.70
CA LEU A 86 20.93 -21.17 5.75
C LEU A 86 20.47 -19.73 5.49
N ASN A 87 21.17 -18.73 6.03
CA ASN A 87 20.90 -17.32 5.73
C ASN A 87 21.10 -17.03 4.23
N PHE A 88 22.20 -17.51 3.64
CA PHE A 88 22.45 -17.35 2.20
C PHE A 88 21.36 -18.04 1.36
N PHE A 89 21.00 -19.28 1.69
CA PHE A 89 19.94 -20.02 1.01
C PHE A 89 18.58 -19.29 1.08
N ALA A 90 18.21 -18.75 2.25
CA ALA A 90 16.98 -17.97 2.39
C ALA A 90 17.00 -16.69 1.52
N LYS A 91 18.16 -16.04 1.36
CA LYS A 91 18.32 -14.90 0.44
C LYS A 91 18.23 -15.32 -1.02
N VAL A 92 18.75 -16.48 -1.40
CA VAL A 92 18.59 -17.04 -2.75
C VAL A 92 17.11 -17.32 -3.04
N ILE A 93 16.38 -17.91 -2.08
CA ILE A 93 14.92 -18.09 -2.22
C ILE A 93 14.23 -16.72 -2.39
N GLY A 94 14.59 -15.73 -1.57
CA GLY A 94 14.06 -14.37 -1.69
C GLY A 94 14.31 -13.77 -3.08
N LEU A 95 15.50 -13.98 -3.65
CA LEU A 95 15.83 -13.54 -5.00
C LEU A 95 15.00 -14.27 -6.06
N ILE A 96 14.82 -15.59 -5.92
CA ILE A 96 13.95 -16.37 -6.82
C ILE A 96 12.52 -15.86 -6.75
N LEU A 97 11.97 -15.57 -5.57
CA LEU A 97 10.62 -15.01 -5.43
C LEU A 97 10.48 -13.66 -6.13
N LEU A 98 11.46 -12.76 -6.00
CA LEU A 98 11.48 -11.48 -6.71
C LEU A 98 11.58 -11.68 -8.22
N ALA A 99 12.41 -12.62 -8.68
CA ALA A 99 12.54 -12.96 -10.09
C ALA A 99 11.25 -13.57 -10.65
N THR A 100 10.58 -14.45 -9.90
CA THR A 100 9.28 -15.02 -10.28
C THR A 100 8.19 -13.96 -10.33
N TYR A 101 8.25 -12.95 -9.45
CA TYR A 101 7.33 -11.82 -9.53
C TYR A 101 7.61 -10.93 -10.75
N TYR A 102 8.88 -10.68 -11.07
CA TYR A 102 9.30 -9.89 -12.24
C TYR A 102 9.01 -10.60 -13.58
N PHE A 103 9.37 -11.88 -13.71
CA PHE A 103 9.15 -12.71 -14.89
C PHE A 103 7.84 -13.50 -14.83
N GLY A 104 6.95 -13.17 -13.90
CA GLY A 104 5.64 -13.78 -13.81
C GLY A 104 4.85 -13.56 -15.10
N PRO A 105 3.78 -14.35 -15.35
CA PRO A 105 2.96 -14.21 -16.54
C PRO A 105 2.60 -12.75 -16.86
N GLU A 106 2.51 -12.44 -18.15
CA GLU A 106 2.36 -11.09 -18.77
C GLU A 106 1.21 -10.23 -18.19
N GLY A 107 0.35 -10.78 -17.32
CA GLY A 107 -0.66 -10.03 -16.55
C GLY A 107 -0.18 -9.43 -15.21
N TYR A 108 1.07 -9.63 -14.78
CA TYR A 108 1.57 -8.99 -13.55
C TYR A 108 2.02 -7.53 -13.75
N ILE A 109 2.26 -7.13 -15.00
CA ILE A 109 3.00 -5.91 -15.33
C ILE A 109 2.44 -5.20 -16.57
N THR A 110 2.01 -5.92 -17.61
CA THR A 110 1.94 -5.29 -18.94
C THR A 110 0.58 -4.79 -19.42
N GLU A 111 -0.58 -5.27 -18.96
CA GLU A 111 -1.89 -4.66 -19.30
C GLU A 111 -2.86 -4.78 -18.12
N GLY A 112 -3.56 -3.69 -17.76
CA GLY A 112 -4.28 -3.54 -16.47
C GLY A 112 -3.49 -2.77 -15.41
N ALA A 113 -3.25 -1.47 -15.64
CA ALA A 113 -2.33 -0.64 -14.84
C ALA A 113 -2.60 -0.67 -13.32
N ASN A 114 -3.86 -0.84 -12.92
CA ASN A 114 -4.23 -0.76 -11.52
C ASN A 114 -3.94 -2.06 -10.75
N GLU A 115 -4.23 -3.24 -11.30
CA GLU A 115 -4.04 -4.51 -10.58
C GLU A 115 -2.56 -4.76 -10.26
N THR A 116 -1.67 -4.53 -11.23
CA THR A 116 -0.22 -4.55 -11.05
C THR A 116 0.20 -3.69 -9.86
N PHE A 117 -0.29 -2.44 -9.81
CA PHE A 117 0.04 -1.51 -8.75
C PHE A 117 -0.53 -1.95 -7.40
N TYR A 118 -1.79 -2.38 -7.33
CA TYR A 118 -2.41 -2.89 -6.10
C TYR A 118 -1.64 -4.10 -5.56
N ARG A 119 -1.25 -5.03 -6.44
CA ARG A 119 -0.50 -6.23 -6.07
C ARG A 119 0.87 -5.87 -5.52
N TYR A 120 1.59 -4.97 -6.22
CA TYR A 120 2.84 -4.40 -5.74
C TYR A 120 2.67 -3.77 -4.34
N ALA A 121 1.64 -2.92 -4.15
CA ALA A 121 1.41 -2.22 -2.90
C ALA A 121 1.15 -3.20 -1.74
N VAL A 122 0.40 -4.28 -1.97
CA VAL A 122 0.15 -5.32 -0.96
C VAL A 122 1.43 -6.10 -0.64
N LEU A 123 2.23 -6.47 -1.65
CA LEU A 123 3.52 -7.14 -1.44
C LEU A 123 4.52 -6.22 -0.73
N PHE A 124 4.50 -4.93 -1.02
CA PHE A 124 5.31 -3.92 -0.33
C PHE A 124 4.90 -3.84 1.13
N LEU A 125 3.61 -3.76 1.43
CA LEU A 125 3.09 -3.80 2.79
C LEU A 125 3.54 -5.07 3.52
N ILE A 126 3.40 -6.24 2.91
CA ILE A 126 3.81 -7.53 3.51
C ILE A 126 5.31 -7.53 3.82
N SER A 127 6.15 -7.16 2.85
CA SER A 127 7.61 -7.14 3.03
C SER A 127 8.04 -6.13 4.09
N HIS A 128 7.36 -4.99 4.19
CA HIS A 128 7.62 -3.97 5.20
C HIS A 128 7.20 -4.44 6.60
N LEU A 129 6.01 -5.03 6.73
CA LEU A 129 5.56 -5.66 7.99
C LEU A 129 6.48 -6.81 8.41
N PHE A 130 7.02 -7.57 7.45
CA PHE A 130 7.95 -8.65 7.72
C PHE A 130 9.21 -8.14 8.45
N VAL A 131 9.76 -6.97 8.09
CA VAL A 131 10.85 -6.34 8.86
C VAL A 131 10.46 -6.12 10.33
N ALA A 132 9.23 -5.70 10.58
CA ALA A 132 8.75 -5.41 11.93
C ALA A 132 8.62 -6.65 12.82
N PHE A 133 8.08 -7.76 12.30
CA PHE A 133 7.75 -8.94 13.11
C PHE A 133 8.68 -10.13 12.95
N ALA A 134 9.42 -10.27 11.84
CA ALA A 134 10.20 -11.48 11.56
C ALA A 134 11.17 -11.85 12.69
N PRO A 135 11.97 -10.92 13.24
CA PRO A 135 12.90 -11.25 14.32
C PRO A 135 12.20 -11.73 15.59
N PHE A 136 10.90 -11.48 15.75
CA PHE A 136 10.16 -11.77 16.97
C PHE A 136 9.18 -12.93 16.85
N LEU A 137 9.24 -13.71 15.75
CA LEU A 137 8.36 -14.86 15.52
C LEU A 137 8.45 -15.93 16.62
N LYS A 138 9.66 -16.17 17.18
CA LYS A 138 9.86 -17.14 18.28
C LYS A 138 10.06 -16.49 19.66
N SER A 139 10.22 -15.17 19.73
CA SER A 139 10.42 -14.50 21.02
C SER A 139 9.07 -14.37 21.75
N PRO A 140 8.95 -14.78 23.03
CA PRO A 140 7.75 -14.51 23.82
C PRO A 140 7.70 -13.05 24.32
N ASN A 141 8.80 -12.30 24.25
CA ASN A 141 8.90 -10.98 24.84
C ASN A 141 8.26 -9.90 23.92
N VAL A 142 7.13 -9.36 24.37
CA VAL A 142 6.39 -8.31 23.65
C VAL A 142 7.08 -6.95 23.78
N ASN A 143 7.75 -6.69 24.90
CA ASN A 143 8.45 -5.43 25.14
C ASN A 143 9.71 -5.31 24.27
N GLU A 144 10.39 -6.42 23.99
CA GLU A 144 11.49 -6.44 23.01
C GLU A 144 11.01 -6.12 21.60
N PHE A 145 9.89 -6.73 21.18
CA PHE A 145 9.27 -6.42 19.89
C PHE A 145 8.89 -4.94 19.78
N TRP A 146 8.33 -4.38 20.85
CA TRP A 146 8.03 -2.94 20.89
C TRP A 146 9.30 -2.08 20.83
N GLY A 147 10.32 -2.41 21.64
CA GLY A 147 11.57 -1.64 21.70
C GLY A 147 12.32 -1.63 20.37
N TYR A 148 12.33 -2.77 19.68
CA TYR A 148 12.85 -2.89 18.32
C TYR A 148 12.09 -2.01 17.33
N ASN A 149 10.76 -2.14 17.26
CA ASN A 149 9.94 -1.38 16.32
C ASN A 149 9.93 0.13 16.60
N LYS A 150 9.95 0.54 17.87
CA LYS A 150 10.18 1.93 18.28
C LYS A 150 11.50 2.44 17.71
N THR A 151 12.57 1.66 17.87
CA THR A 151 13.90 2.04 17.39
C THR A 151 13.94 2.13 15.87
N LEU A 152 13.35 1.17 15.15
CA LEU A 152 13.20 1.24 13.70
C LEU A 152 12.43 2.49 13.27
N PHE A 153 11.28 2.76 13.88
CA PHE A 153 10.45 3.91 13.55
C PHE A 153 11.18 5.23 13.75
N LEU A 154 11.84 5.43 14.90
CA LEU A 154 12.62 6.63 15.17
C LEU A 154 13.80 6.76 14.20
N ASN A 155 14.49 5.66 13.90
CA ASN A 155 15.60 5.68 12.94
C ASN A 155 15.13 5.97 11.52
N PHE A 156 13.95 5.48 11.11
CA PHE A 156 13.33 5.83 9.83
C PHE A 156 13.04 7.33 9.74
N LEU A 157 12.44 7.92 10.79
CA LEU A 157 12.18 9.37 10.84
C LEU A 157 13.47 10.20 10.80
N ILE A 158 14.51 9.77 11.53
CA ILE A 158 15.81 10.44 11.51
C ILE A 158 16.45 10.32 10.12
N SER A 159 16.42 9.13 9.49
CA SER A 159 16.92 8.96 8.11
C SER A 159 16.19 9.88 7.14
N ALA A 160 14.86 9.93 7.20
CA ALA A 160 14.04 10.78 6.34
C ALA A 160 14.35 12.27 6.55
N LEU A 161 14.48 12.73 7.81
CA LEU A 161 14.84 14.10 8.12
C LEU A 161 16.22 14.47 7.55
N TYR A 162 17.23 13.60 7.74
CA TYR A 162 18.58 13.86 7.24
C TYR A 162 18.61 13.87 5.71
N SER A 163 17.90 12.94 5.04
CA SER A 163 17.77 12.94 3.59
C SER A 163 17.07 14.19 3.06
N ALA A 164 16.00 14.65 3.72
CA ALA A 164 15.28 15.85 3.33
C ALA A 164 16.16 17.10 3.48
N VAL A 165 16.85 17.26 4.61
CA VAL A 165 17.77 18.38 4.84
C VAL A 165 18.91 18.38 3.81
N LEU A 166 19.50 17.22 3.51
CA LEU A 166 20.51 17.09 2.47
C LEU A 166 19.97 17.43 1.08
N PHE A 167 18.76 16.97 0.76
CA PHE A 167 18.11 17.27 -0.51
C PHE A 167 17.91 18.77 -0.66
N PHE A 168 17.23 19.42 0.29
CA PHE A 168 17.01 20.87 0.23
C PHE A 168 18.33 21.65 0.21
N GLY A 169 19.31 21.28 1.02
CA GLY A 169 20.62 21.94 1.04
C GLY A 169 21.35 21.84 -0.30
N LEU A 170 21.38 20.65 -0.92
CA LEU A 170 22.02 20.42 -2.21
C LEU A 170 21.21 21.00 -3.37
N SER A 171 19.89 20.98 -3.33
CA SER A 171 19.03 21.65 -4.32
C SER A 171 19.23 23.16 -4.31
N ILE A 172 19.33 23.80 -3.14
CA ILE A 172 19.65 25.22 -3.04
C ILE A 172 21.05 25.51 -3.60
N ALA A 173 22.02 24.62 -3.36
CA ALA A 173 23.35 24.74 -3.95
C ALA A 173 23.33 24.64 -5.48
N LEU A 174 22.58 23.69 -6.05
CA LEU A 174 22.38 23.57 -7.50
C LEU A 174 21.72 24.84 -8.09
N LEU A 175 20.67 25.34 -7.43
CA LEU A 175 20.01 26.59 -7.83
C LEU A 175 20.96 27.80 -7.77
N SER A 176 21.86 27.82 -6.79
CA SER A 176 22.88 28.88 -6.66
C SER A 176 23.92 28.78 -7.77
N ILE A 177 24.34 27.58 -8.16
CA ILE A 177 25.26 27.36 -9.29
C ILE A 177 24.61 27.83 -10.59
N ASP A 178 23.33 27.53 -10.79
CA ASP A 178 22.56 27.96 -11.96
C ASP A 178 22.48 29.50 -12.04
N ASN A 179 21.99 30.14 -10.97
CA ASN A 179 21.75 31.59 -10.98
C ASN A 179 23.01 32.46 -10.82
N LEU A 180 24.00 32.04 -10.03
CA LEU A 180 25.19 32.86 -9.72
C LEU A 180 26.37 32.58 -10.64
N LEU A 181 26.51 31.33 -11.10
CA LEU A 181 27.63 30.91 -11.95
C LEU A 181 27.21 30.71 -13.41
N GLY A 182 25.92 30.82 -13.72
CA GLY A 182 25.38 30.79 -15.09
C GLY A 182 25.40 29.40 -15.75
N PHE A 183 25.35 28.32 -14.96
CA PHE A 183 25.23 26.96 -15.50
C PHE A 183 23.77 26.62 -15.74
N ASP A 184 23.38 26.24 -16.96
CA ASP A 184 22.01 25.77 -17.27
C ASP A 184 21.74 24.37 -16.68
N ILE A 185 21.24 24.32 -15.44
CA ILE A 185 20.95 23.06 -14.72
C ILE A 185 19.52 22.60 -14.99
N LYS A 186 19.37 21.53 -15.80
CA LYS A 186 18.06 20.92 -16.10
C LYS A 186 17.33 20.41 -14.84
N ASP A 187 16.00 20.56 -14.82
CA ASP A 187 15.12 20.11 -13.73
C ASP A 187 15.26 18.63 -13.36
N VAL A 188 15.52 17.76 -14.35
CA VAL A 188 15.76 16.31 -14.14
C VAL A 188 16.89 16.05 -13.14
N ARG A 189 17.87 16.96 -13.01
CA ARG A 189 18.99 16.83 -12.08
C ARG A 189 18.55 16.91 -10.62
N TYR A 190 17.48 17.67 -10.32
CA TYR A 190 16.89 17.69 -8.98
C TYR A 190 16.21 16.37 -8.65
N LEU A 191 15.49 15.77 -9.60
CA LEU A 191 14.87 14.45 -9.43
C LEU A 191 15.93 13.34 -9.25
N GLN A 192 17.03 13.40 -10.02
CA GLN A 192 18.14 12.47 -9.88
C GLN A 192 18.85 12.59 -8.54
N LEU A 193 19.06 13.83 -8.06
CA LEU A 193 19.57 14.08 -6.71
C LEU A 193 18.65 13.45 -5.64
N TRP A 194 17.33 13.59 -5.80
CA TRP A 194 16.36 12.95 -4.92
C TRP A 194 16.51 11.41 -4.94
N PHE A 195 16.61 10.79 -6.11
CA PHE A 195 16.80 9.34 -6.23
C PHE A 195 18.09 8.86 -5.58
N ILE A 196 19.21 9.57 -5.74
CA ILE A 196 20.47 9.22 -5.08
C ILE A 196 20.33 9.32 -3.55
N LEU A 197 19.70 10.39 -3.05
CA LEU A 197 19.56 10.63 -1.63
C LEU A 197 18.57 9.68 -0.94
N VAL A 198 17.48 9.32 -1.59
CA VAL A 198 16.50 8.37 -1.06
C VAL A 198 16.95 6.93 -1.29
N GLY A 199 17.42 6.59 -2.48
CA GLY A 199 17.82 5.23 -2.82
C GLY A 199 19.09 4.81 -2.11
N ILE A 200 20.16 5.60 -2.20
CA ILE A 200 21.47 5.23 -1.64
C ILE A 200 21.62 5.76 -0.22
N PHE A 201 21.61 7.08 -0.04
CA PHE A 201 21.95 7.68 1.26
C PHE A 201 20.95 7.28 2.35
N ASN A 202 19.64 7.43 2.13
CA ASN A 202 18.61 7.13 3.14
C ASN A 202 18.65 5.65 3.53
N THR A 203 18.60 4.76 2.54
CA THR A 203 18.62 3.31 2.78
C THR A 203 19.84 2.90 3.57
N PHE A 204 21.02 3.38 3.18
CA PHE A 204 22.26 3.06 3.87
C PHE A 204 22.28 3.61 5.30
N PHE A 205 21.88 4.87 5.48
CA PHE A 205 21.82 5.55 6.77
C PHE A 205 20.81 4.90 7.73
N PHE A 206 19.68 4.41 7.21
CA PHE A 206 18.67 3.65 7.93
C PHE A 206 19.20 2.26 8.33
N LEU A 207 19.71 1.48 7.37
CA LEU A 207 20.21 0.12 7.61
C LEU A 207 21.38 0.09 8.61
N ALA A 208 22.23 1.12 8.61
CA ALA A 208 23.29 1.28 9.60
C ALA A 208 22.78 1.46 11.04
N ARG A 209 21.51 1.85 11.20
CA ARG A 209 20.86 2.09 12.49
C ARG A 209 19.82 1.03 12.84
N VAL A 210 19.57 0.06 11.97
CA VAL A 210 18.75 -1.12 12.34
C VAL A 210 19.46 -1.81 13.52
N PRO A 211 18.84 -1.93 14.70
CA PRO A 211 19.52 -2.49 15.86
C PRO A 211 19.81 -3.98 15.65
N LYS A 212 20.89 -4.50 16.24
CA LYS A 212 21.05 -5.95 16.38
C LYS A 212 20.11 -6.46 17.45
N ILE A 213 19.71 -7.71 17.33
CA ILE A 213 18.81 -8.34 18.30
C ILE A 213 19.52 -8.41 19.66
N GLY A 214 18.92 -7.79 20.68
CA GLY A 214 19.50 -7.65 22.02
C GLY A 214 20.33 -6.38 22.25
N GLU A 215 20.61 -5.59 21.21
CA GLU A 215 21.35 -4.31 21.30
C GLU A 215 20.42 -3.09 21.19
N PHE A 216 19.19 -3.20 21.71
CA PHE A 216 18.25 -2.09 21.81
C PHE A 216 17.89 -1.87 23.28
N GLU A 217 17.69 -0.62 23.68
CA GLU A 217 17.34 -0.29 25.06
C GLU A 217 16.05 -1.04 25.48
N PRO A 218 16.09 -1.78 26.61
CA PRO A 218 14.89 -2.42 27.15
C PRO A 218 13.79 -1.38 27.35
N ALA A 219 12.58 -1.68 26.87
CA ALA A 219 11.44 -0.75 26.85
C ALA A 219 11.04 -0.17 28.23
N VAL A 220 11.54 -0.75 29.33
CA VAL A 220 11.10 -0.47 30.70
C VAL A 220 12.03 0.52 31.42
N THR A 221 13.28 0.69 31.00
CA THR A 221 14.24 1.52 31.77
C THR A 221 14.18 3.00 31.41
N GLU A 222 14.02 3.38 30.13
CA GLU A 222 13.88 4.79 29.72
C GLU A 222 12.97 4.95 28.49
N TYR A 223 11.69 5.29 28.72
CA TYR A 223 10.79 5.65 27.62
C TYR A 223 11.13 7.05 27.08
N PRO A 224 11.31 7.25 25.75
CA PRO A 224 11.75 8.55 25.23
C PRO A 224 10.75 9.67 25.55
N LYS A 225 11.22 10.70 26.26
CA LYS A 225 10.37 11.83 26.70
C LYS A 225 9.67 12.53 25.52
N ALA A 226 10.40 12.75 24.42
CA ALA A 226 9.85 13.37 23.23
C ALA A 226 8.71 12.55 22.62
N LEU A 227 8.89 11.22 22.51
CA LEU A 227 7.83 10.31 22.05
C LEU A 227 6.62 10.35 22.99
N LYS A 228 6.85 10.40 24.31
CA LYS A 228 5.77 10.47 25.31
C LYS A 228 4.92 11.71 25.13
N VAL A 229 5.59 12.87 25.03
CA VAL A 229 4.93 14.16 24.85
C VAL A 229 4.18 14.19 23.53
N PHE A 230 4.81 13.76 22.44
CA PHE A 230 4.17 13.70 21.12
C PHE A 230 2.90 12.85 21.15
N VAL A 231 2.95 11.64 21.67
CA VAL A 231 1.77 10.77 21.65
C VAL A 231 0.69 11.25 22.61
N GLN A 232 1.04 11.74 23.80
CA GLN A 232 0.06 12.17 24.80
C GLN A 232 -0.62 13.50 24.46
N TYR A 233 0.12 14.46 23.90
CA TYR A 233 -0.37 15.83 23.70
C TYR A 233 -0.66 16.19 22.24
N VAL A 234 -0.20 15.38 21.28
CA VAL A 234 -0.51 15.59 19.85
C VAL A 234 -1.41 14.47 19.36
N LEU A 235 -0.93 13.23 19.42
CA LEU A 235 -1.59 12.13 18.73
C LEU A 235 -2.92 11.72 19.39
N ILE A 236 -2.96 11.55 20.72
CA ILE A 236 -4.19 11.21 21.45
C ILE A 236 -5.28 12.29 21.29
N PRO A 237 -5.00 13.60 21.48
CA PRO A 237 -5.99 14.63 21.26
C PRO A 237 -6.55 14.63 19.84
N ILE A 238 -5.71 14.46 18.82
CA ILE A 238 -6.16 14.35 17.42
C ILE A 238 -7.10 13.15 17.27
N VAL A 239 -6.69 11.96 17.71
CA VAL A 239 -7.54 10.75 17.66
C VAL A 239 -8.85 10.98 18.44
N THR A 240 -8.82 11.67 19.58
CA THR A 240 -10.03 11.97 20.35
C THR A 240 -10.96 12.94 19.61
N ILE A 241 -10.43 13.95 18.92
CA ILE A 241 -11.26 14.82 18.09
C ILE A 241 -11.89 14.03 16.95
N TYR A 242 -11.13 13.16 16.28
CA TYR A 242 -11.65 12.35 15.18
C TYR A 242 -12.72 11.35 15.64
N ILE A 243 -12.60 10.73 16.82
CA ILE A 243 -13.65 9.85 17.32
C ILE A 243 -14.94 10.63 17.58
N LEU A 244 -14.85 11.87 18.09
CA LEU A 244 -16.00 12.74 18.29
C LEU A 244 -16.67 13.13 16.97
N ILE A 245 -15.88 13.44 15.93
CA ILE A 245 -16.40 13.70 14.58
C ILE A 245 -17.13 12.46 14.03
N LEU A 246 -16.52 11.28 14.13
CA LEU A 246 -17.10 10.02 13.65
C LEU A 246 -18.40 9.67 14.40
N TYR A 247 -18.46 9.91 15.70
CA TYR A 247 -19.69 9.70 16.48
C TYR A 247 -20.76 10.73 16.15
N SER A 248 -20.39 12.00 15.92
CA SER A 248 -21.34 13.02 15.44
C SER A 248 -21.91 12.63 14.08
N TYR A 249 -21.09 12.06 13.21
CA TYR A 249 -21.51 11.55 11.92
C TYR A 249 -22.39 10.30 12.02
N LEU A 250 -22.06 9.37 12.93
CA LEU A 250 -22.90 8.22 13.24
C LEU A 250 -24.30 8.66 13.73
N ILE A 251 -24.37 9.69 14.59
CA ILE A 251 -25.64 10.28 15.03
C ILE A 251 -26.40 10.87 13.84
N LYS A 252 -25.72 11.61 12.96
CA LYS A 252 -26.32 12.16 11.73
C LYS A 252 -26.95 11.04 10.88
N ILE A 253 -26.24 9.94 10.67
CA ILE A 253 -26.76 8.77 9.93
C ILE A 253 -27.99 8.16 10.61
N MET A 254 -27.96 7.98 11.93
CA MET A 254 -29.10 7.43 12.68
C MET A 254 -30.34 8.33 12.63
N VAL A 255 -30.16 9.65 12.61
CA VAL A 255 -31.27 10.62 12.52
C VAL A 255 -31.84 10.70 11.10
N GLN A 256 -30.96 10.76 10.09
CA GLN A 256 -31.37 10.91 8.69
C GLN A 256 -31.82 9.59 8.05
N TRP A 257 -31.45 8.45 8.64
CA TRP A 257 -31.65 7.11 8.06
C TRP A 257 -31.07 6.97 6.64
N GLU A 258 -30.08 7.79 6.32
CA GLU A 258 -29.45 7.85 5.01
C GLU A 258 -27.96 7.57 5.16
N LEU A 259 -27.45 6.60 4.38
CA LEU A 259 -26.03 6.30 4.32
C LEU A 259 -25.36 7.25 3.33
N PRO A 260 -24.49 8.15 3.80
CA PRO A 260 -23.86 9.14 2.94
C PRO A 260 -22.85 8.49 1.99
N THR A 261 -22.62 9.15 0.87
CA THR A 261 -21.82 8.62 -0.23
C THR A 261 -20.35 8.47 0.14
N GLY A 262 -19.77 7.28 -0.10
CA GLY A 262 -18.33 6.98 -0.25
C GLY A 262 -17.35 7.21 0.91
N TRP A 263 -17.58 8.15 1.82
CA TRP A 263 -16.55 8.64 2.75
C TRP A 263 -16.44 7.87 4.05
N VAL A 264 -17.51 7.17 4.47
CA VAL A 264 -17.61 6.56 5.80
C VAL A 264 -16.52 5.52 6.03
N ALA A 265 -16.33 4.62 5.06
CA ALA A 265 -15.38 3.54 5.18
C ALA A 265 -13.94 4.03 5.34
N ASN A 266 -13.54 5.00 4.51
CA ASN A 266 -12.20 5.59 4.54
C ASN A 266 -11.95 6.28 5.90
N LEU A 267 -12.90 7.06 6.39
CA LEU A 267 -12.77 7.76 7.67
C LEU A 267 -12.61 6.76 8.84
N VAL A 268 -13.44 5.72 8.90
CA VAL A 268 -13.37 4.71 9.96
C VAL A 268 -12.04 3.94 9.90
N LEU A 269 -11.59 3.53 8.72
CA LEU A 269 -10.33 2.79 8.54
C LEU A 269 -9.10 3.65 8.89
N SER A 270 -8.98 4.85 8.31
CA SER A 270 -7.85 5.76 8.58
C SER A 270 -7.77 6.15 10.06
N PHE A 271 -8.91 6.45 10.68
CA PHE A 271 -9.00 6.70 12.12
C PHE A 271 -8.53 5.50 12.94
N SER A 272 -9.01 4.31 12.59
CA SER A 272 -8.68 3.07 13.29
C SER A 272 -7.18 2.80 13.26
N ILE A 273 -6.54 2.99 12.10
CA ILE A 273 -5.09 2.86 11.93
C ILE A 273 -4.36 3.87 12.84
N ALA A 274 -4.74 5.15 12.79
CA ALA A 274 -4.09 6.19 13.59
C ALA A 274 -4.19 5.93 15.10
N GLY A 275 -5.37 5.54 15.60
CA GLY A 275 -5.53 5.27 17.03
C GLY A 275 -4.90 3.95 17.48
N ILE A 276 -4.93 2.88 16.66
CA ILE A 276 -4.17 1.65 16.95
C ILE A 276 -2.67 1.96 17.00
N PHE A 277 -2.15 2.71 16.03
CA PHE A 277 -0.75 3.14 16.00
C PHE A 277 -0.38 3.96 17.24
N SER A 278 -1.26 4.87 17.67
CA SER A 278 -1.09 5.64 18.91
C SER A 278 -0.94 4.75 20.14
N LEU A 279 -1.81 3.73 20.25
CA LEU A 279 -1.77 2.77 21.34
C LEU A 279 -0.54 1.87 21.29
N LEU A 280 -0.10 1.50 20.08
CA LEU A 280 1.15 0.76 19.89
C LEU A 280 2.34 1.56 20.43
N LEU A 281 2.45 2.86 20.13
CA LEU A 281 3.53 3.70 20.63
C LEU A 281 3.52 3.86 22.17
N LEU A 282 2.37 3.73 22.82
CA LEU A 282 2.24 3.84 24.29
C LEU A 282 2.34 2.50 25.02
N HIS A 283 2.52 1.38 24.32
CA HIS A 283 2.39 0.05 24.89
C HIS A 283 3.15 -0.16 26.22
N PRO A 284 4.45 0.21 26.36
CA PRO A 284 5.20 -0.07 27.60
C PRO A 284 4.75 0.76 28.80
N ILE A 285 4.24 1.98 28.57
CA ILE A 285 3.90 2.91 29.65
C ILE A 285 2.44 2.80 30.12
N LYS A 286 1.67 1.91 29.48
CA LYS A 286 0.26 1.65 29.81
C LYS A 286 0.07 1.02 31.18
N ASP A 287 1.01 0.19 31.62
CA ASP A 287 0.93 -0.56 32.88
C ASP A 287 1.70 0.10 34.03
N GLU A 288 2.29 1.29 33.82
CA GLU A 288 2.86 2.10 34.90
C GLU A 288 1.73 2.66 35.80
N ALA A 289 1.86 2.50 37.13
CA ALA A 289 0.86 2.93 38.11
C ALA A 289 0.46 4.43 38.01
N LYS A 290 1.36 5.27 37.47
CA LYS A 290 1.12 6.72 37.27
C LYS A 290 0.25 7.04 36.05
N ASN A 291 0.03 6.07 35.16
CA ASN A 291 -0.59 6.28 33.85
C ASN A 291 -1.93 5.51 33.69
N ASN A 292 -2.68 5.28 34.77
CA ASN A 292 -3.97 4.57 34.74
C ASN A 292 -4.95 5.10 33.67
N TRP A 293 -4.87 6.38 33.33
CA TRP A 293 -5.66 6.99 32.26
C TRP A 293 -5.34 6.40 30.87
N ILE A 294 -4.09 6.00 30.58
CA ILE A 294 -3.70 5.36 29.31
C ILE A 294 -4.35 3.99 29.19
N ARG A 295 -4.42 3.26 30.31
CA ARG A 295 -5.08 1.96 30.35
C ARG A 295 -6.58 2.09 30.09
N LEU A 296 -7.21 3.09 30.71
CA LEU A 296 -8.62 3.42 30.48
C LEU A 296 -8.86 3.86 29.03
N TYR A 297 -8.06 4.80 28.52
CA TYR A 297 -8.13 5.28 27.14
C TYR A 297 -8.01 4.12 26.14
N SER A 298 -7.03 3.24 26.31
CA SER A 298 -6.87 2.07 25.46
C SER A 298 -8.10 1.15 25.47
N LYS A 299 -8.72 0.93 26.64
CA LYS A 299 -9.95 0.13 26.73
C LYS A 299 -11.13 0.84 26.06
N LEU A 300 -11.33 2.12 26.36
CA LEU A 300 -12.42 2.93 25.79
C LEU A 300 -12.28 3.09 24.28
N TYR A 301 -11.07 3.21 23.75
CA TYR A 301 -10.82 3.29 22.32
C TYR A 301 -11.30 2.05 21.58
N TYR A 302 -10.91 0.84 22.01
CA TYR A 302 -11.37 -0.39 21.35
C TYR A 302 -12.88 -0.61 21.51
N ILE A 303 -13.47 -0.27 22.66
CA ILE A 303 -14.93 -0.31 22.84
C ILE A 303 -15.62 0.70 21.91
N GLY A 304 -15.08 1.92 21.82
CA GLY A 304 -15.58 2.98 20.96
C GLY A 304 -15.46 2.66 19.47
N LEU A 305 -14.53 1.79 19.07
CA LEU A 305 -14.44 1.28 17.71
C LEU A 305 -15.57 0.31 17.35
N VAL A 306 -16.22 -0.36 18.32
CA VAL A 306 -17.24 -1.39 18.01
C VAL A 306 -18.41 -0.82 17.18
N PRO A 307 -19.08 0.28 17.57
CA PRO A 307 -20.14 0.86 16.75
C PRO A 307 -19.66 1.32 15.37
N LEU A 308 -18.41 1.82 15.28
CA LEU A 308 -17.83 2.29 14.04
C LEU A 308 -17.50 1.12 13.09
N VAL A 309 -17.07 -0.02 13.62
CA VAL A 309 -16.86 -1.24 12.83
C VAL A 309 -18.19 -1.80 12.32
N VAL A 310 -19.25 -1.75 13.13
CA VAL A 310 -20.61 -2.12 12.67
C VAL A 310 -21.04 -1.20 11.51
N LEU A 311 -20.85 0.12 11.66
CA LEU A 311 -21.12 1.08 10.59
C LEU A 311 -20.29 0.80 9.33
N LEU A 312 -19.01 0.42 9.49
CA LEU A 312 -18.14 0.05 8.38
C LEU A 312 -18.69 -1.17 7.62
N PHE A 313 -19.17 -2.20 8.31
CA PHE A 313 -19.81 -3.36 7.68
C PHE A 313 -21.08 -2.99 6.92
N ILE A 314 -21.94 -2.15 7.52
CA ILE A 314 -23.16 -1.67 6.86
C ILE A 314 -22.77 -0.89 5.59
N SER A 315 -21.85 0.07 5.71
CA SER A 315 -21.41 0.92 4.60
C SER A 315 -20.82 0.13 3.44
N ILE A 316 -19.94 -0.84 3.71
CA ILE A 316 -19.34 -1.64 2.63
C ILE A 316 -20.31 -2.70 2.09
N GLY A 317 -21.15 -3.27 2.94
CA GLY A 317 -22.17 -4.25 2.55
C GLY A 317 -23.18 -3.68 1.56
N THR A 318 -23.69 -2.47 1.83
CA THR A 318 -24.59 -1.76 0.89
C THR A 318 -23.91 -1.55 -0.46
N ARG A 319 -22.65 -1.10 -0.49
CA ARG A 319 -21.92 -0.86 -1.75
C ARG A 319 -21.63 -2.13 -2.53
N ILE A 320 -21.32 -3.23 -1.85
CA ILE A 320 -21.13 -4.53 -2.51
C ILE A 320 -22.47 -5.04 -3.06
N SER A 321 -23.58 -4.82 -2.34
CA SER A 321 -24.91 -5.22 -2.80
C SER A 321 -25.38 -4.43 -4.03
N GLU A 322 -25.11 -3.12 -4.07
CA GLU A 322 -25.55 -2.24 -5.17
C GLU A 322 -24.69 -2.36 -6.43
N TYR A 323 -23.37 -2.52 -6.25
CA TYR A 323 -22.40 -2.37 -7.34
C TYR A 323 -21.47 -3.59 -7.50
N GLY A 324 -21.75 -4.68 -6.81
CA GLY A 324 -20.88 -5.85 -6.80
C GLY A 324 -19.51 -5.59 -6.16
N VAL A 325 -18.67 -6.62 -6.21
CA VAL A 325 -17.32 -6.59 -5.66
C VAL A 325 -16.36 -5.98 -6.67
N THR A 326 -15.66 -4.92 -6.27
CA THR A 326 -14.50 -4.35 -6.99
C THR A 326 -13.24 -4.48 -6.12
N ILE A 327 -12.05 -4.30 -6.70
CA ILE A 327 -10.76 -4.38 -5.98
C ILE A 327 -10.81 -3.53 -4.68
N ASN A 328 -11.21 -2.27 -4.79
CA ASN A 328 -11.30 -1.35 -3.65
C ASN A 328 -12.30 -1.84 -2.59
N ARG A 329 -13.49 -2.29 -3.01
CA ARG A 329 -14.54 -2.74 -2.06
C ARG A 329 -14.13 -4.02 -1.34
N PHE A 330 -13.44 -4.92 -2.05
CA PHE A 330 -12.90 -6.14 -1.46
C PHE A 330 -11.82 -5.84 -0.41
N TYR A 331 -10.89 -4.92 -0.69
CA TYR A 331 -9.90 -4.48 0.30
C TYR A 331 -10.55 -3.86 1.53
N VAL A 332 -11.53 -2.96 1.35
CA VAL A 332 -12.27 -2.34 2.46
C VAL A 332 -13.00 -3.41 3.29
N ALA A 333 -13.67 -4.37 2.65
CA ALA A 333 -14.35 -5.46 3.35
C ALA A 333 -13.37 -6.34 4.13
N THR A 334 -12.22 -6.66 3.53
CA THR A 334 -11.16 -7.44 4.19
C THR A 334 -10.59 -6.69 5.39
N LEU A 335 -10.32 -5.39 5.25
CA LEU A 335 -9.86 -4.54 6.35
C LEU A 335 -10.93 -4.40 7.45
N ALA A 336 -12.21 -4.39 7.10
CA ALA A 336 -13.30 -4.38 8.08
C ALA A 336 -13.32 -5.67 8.91
N VAL A 337 -13.20 -6.83 8.27
CA VAL A 337 -13.11 -8.14 8.95
C VAL A 337 -11.87 -8.22 9.83
N TRP A 338 -10.71 -7.82 9.31
CA TRP A 338 -9.46 -7.78 10.08
C TRP A 338 -9.57 -6.86 11.29
N LEU A 339 -10.09 -5.63 11.10
CA LEU A 339 -10.27 -4.65 12.16
C LEU A 339 -11.23 -5.16 13.23
N ALA A 340 -12.34 -5.80 12.85
CA ALA A 340 -13.25 -6.45 13.78
C ALA A 340 -12.53 -7.52 14.60
N GLY A 341 -11.73 -8.38 13.96
CA GLY A 341 -10.89 -9.37 14.65
C GLY A 341 -9.92 -8.76 15.65
N VAL A 342 -9.24 -7.67 15.26
CA VAL A 342 -8.32 -6.93 16.14
C VAL A 342 -9.06 -6.32 17.32
N VAL A 343 -10.21 -5.67 17.10
CA VAL A 343 -11.03 -5.06 18.15
C VAL A 343 -11.51 -6.13 19.14
N LEU A 344 -12.07 -7.23 18.64
CA LEU A 344 -12.51 -8.36 19.47
C LEU A 344 -11.35 -8.95 20.27
N TYR A 345 -10.19 -9.16 19.65
CA TYR A 345 -8.99 -9.65 20.33
C TYR A 345 -8.58 -8.73 21.49
N PHE A 346 -8.52 -7.42 21.28
CA PHE A 346 -8.10 -6.48 22.32
C PHE A 346 -9.16 -6.22 23.40
N ILE A 347 -10.44 -6.49 23.13
CA ILE A 347 -11.52 -6.44 24.12
C ILE A 347 -11.55 -7.71 24.97
N LEU A 348 -11.50 -8.89 24.34
CA LEU A 348 -11.77 -10.19 24.97
C LEU A 348 -10.52 -10.87 25.52
N SER A 349 -9.34 -10.65 24.91
CA SER A 349 -8.12 -11.37 25.31
C SER A 349 -7.61 -10.89 26.67
N LYS A 350 -7.26 -11.87 27.53
CA LYS A 350 -6.60 -11.66 28.82
C LYS A 350 -5.11 -11.34 28.67
N SER A 351 -4.47 -11.84 27.60
CA SER A 351 -3.06 -11.56 27.25
C SER A 351 -3.00 -10.79 25.92
N LYS A 352 -2.64 -9.52 26.00
CA LYS A 352 -2.61 -8.61 24.84
C LYS A 352 -1.23 -8.63 24.21
N ASN A 353 -1.12 -9.29 23.06
CA ASN A 353 0.11 -9.36 22.29
C ASN A 353 0.01 -8.48 21.05
N ILE A 354 0.76 -7.37 21.04
CA ILE A 354 0.74 -6.42 19.92
C ILE A 354 1.33 -6.98 18.61
N LYS A 355 2.05 -8.12 18.66
CA LYS A 355 2.55 -8.81 17.46
C LYS A 355 1.42 -9.31 16.56
N VAL A 356 0.23 -9.55 17.11
CA VAL A 356 -0.95 -10.01 16.37
C VAL A 356 -1.30 -9.03 15.25
N ILE A 357 -1.14 -7.72 15.47
CA ILE A 357 -1.52 -6.69 14.48
C ILE A 357 -0.74 -6.86 13.16
N PRO A 358 0.60 -6.74 13.12
CA PRO A 358 1.33 -6.87 11.87
C PRO A 358 1.36 -8.31 11.32
N ILE A 359 1.38 -9.34 12.18
CA ILE A 359 1.41 -10.74 11.73
C ILE A 359 0.09 -11.11 11.05
N SER A 360 -1.06 -10.83 11.68
CA SER A 360 -2.37 -11.15 11.09
C SER A 360 -2.62 -10.36 9.81
N MET A 361 -2.22 -9.09 9.76
CA MET A 361 -2.33 -8.27 8.55
C MET A 361 -1.50 -8.86 7.41
N ALA A 362 -0.24 -9.25 7.67
CA ALA A 362 0.61 -9.86 6.64
C ALA A 362 0.05 -11.21 6.14
N LEU A 363 -0.50 -12.04 7.03
CA LEU A 363 -1.10 -13.32 6.65
C LEU A 363 -2.37 -13.15 5.81
N ILE A 364 -3.27 -12.24 6.20
CA ILE A 364 -4.48 -11.94 5.42
C ILE A 364 -4.09 -11.34 4.06
N ALA A 365 -3.18 -10.37 4.04
CA ALA A 365 -2.67 -9.75 2.83
C ALA A 365 -2.11 -10.81 1.86
N LEU A 366 -1.29 -11.74 2.35
CA LEU A 366 -0.79 -12.86 1.53
C LEU A 366 -1.92 -13.72 0.97
N GLY A 367 -2.91 -14.06 1.81
CA GLY A 367 -4.04 -14.90 1.43
C GLY A 367 -4.95 -14.29 0.35
N ILE A 368 -5.04 -12.96 0.27
CA ILE A 368 -5.87 -12.25 -0.71
C ILE A 368 -5.10 -11.75 -1.94
N THR A 369 -3.80 -12.01 -2.03
CA THR A 369 -2.96 -11.53 -3.15
C THR A 369 -2.93 -12.50 -4.32
N PHE A 370 -2.96 -13.81 -4.06
CA PHE A 370 -2.79 -14.86 -5.07
C PHE A 370 -3.89 -15.91 -5.00
N GLY A 371 -4.18 -16.54 -6.15
CA GLY A 371 -5.15 -17.63 -6.27
C GLY A 371 -6.60 -17.18 -6.47
N PRO A 372 -7.56 -18.13 -6.50
CA PRO A 372 -8.96 -17.87 -6.87
C PRO A 372 -9.75 -17.05 -5.84
N LEU A 373 -9.23 -16.96 -4.62
CA LEU A 373 -9.74 -16.11 -3.53
C LEU A 373 -9.03 -14.75 -3.47
N SER A 374 -8.13 -14.47 -4.41
CA SER A 374 -7.47 -13.18 -4.47
C SER A 374 -8.47 -12.07 -4.73
N THR A 375 -8.09 -10.87 -4.31
CA THR A 375 -8.87 -9.65 -4.54
C THR A 375 -9.23 -9.51 -6.02
N PHE A 376 -8.28 -9.82 -6.89
CA PHE A 376 -8.38 -9.69 -8.34
C PHE A 376 -9.36 -10.68 -8.94
N SER A 377 -9.17 -11.98 -8.68
CA SER A 377 -10.06 -13.02 -9.23
C SER A 377 -11.49 -12.94 -8.70
N VAL A 378 -11.69 -12.45 -7.47
CA VAL A 378 -13.03 -12.27 -6.92
C VAL A 378 -13.72 -11.05 -7.53
N SER A 379 -13.03 -9.92 -7.70
CA SER A 379 -13.63 -8.75 -8.33
C SER A 379 -13.91 -8.98 -9.81
N GLU A 380 -12.98 -9.59 -10.53
CA GLU A 380 -13.15 -9.95 -11.95
C GLU A 380 -14.39 -10.83 -12.14
N ARG A 381 -14.48 -11.95 -11.40
CA ARG A 381 -15.65 -12.85 -11.45
C ARG A 381 -16.96 -12.15 -11.06
N SER A 382 -16.92 -11.26 -10.08
CA SER A 382 -18.10 -10.50 -9.67
C SER A 382 -18.57 -9.53 -10.74
N GLN A 383 -17.66 -8.82 -11.41
CA GLN A 383 -18.02 -7.86 -12.44
C GLN A 383 -18.40 -8.54 -13.74
N LEU A 384 -17.71 -9.63 -14.10
CA LEU A 384 -18.07 -10.48 -15.24
C LEU A 384 -19.48 -11.05 -15.09
N GLY A 385 -19.84 -11.59 -13.92
CA GLY A 385 -21.19 -12.08 -13.68
C GLY A 385 -22.28 -11.00 -13.83
N ARG A 386 -22.00 -9.77 -13.40
CA ARG A 386 -22.96 -8.64 -13.50
C ARG A 386 -23.16 -8.16 -14.92
N ILE A 387 -22.07 -8.00 -15.69
CA ILE A 387 -22.21 -7.61 -17.09
C ILE A 387 -22.94 -8.71 -17.87
N THR A 388 -22.64 -9.98 -17.64
CA THR A 388 -23.36 -11.11 -18.26
C THR A 388 -24.85 -11.09 -17.92
N GLU A 389 -25.22 -10.84 -16.66
CA GLU A 389 -26.63 -10.74 -16.26
C GLU A 389 -27.34 -9.55 -16.94
N THR A 390 -26.66 -8.41 -17.04
CA THR A 390 -27.17 -7.20 -17.69
C THR A 390 -27.34 -7.42 -19.20
N LEU A 391 -26.37 -8.01 -19.87
CA LEU A 391 -26.44 -8.35 -21.29
C LEU A 391 -27.58 -9.35 -21.56
N LYS A 392 -27.71 -10.39 -20.72
CA LYS A 392 -28.79 -11.38 -20.82
C LYS A 392 -30.17 -10.75 -20.65
N LYS A 393 -30.35 -9.86 -19.67
CA LYS A 393 -31.62 -9.15 -19.43
C LYS A 393 -32.07 -8.33 -20.63
N ASN A 394 -31.13 -7.85 -21.44
CA ASN A 394 -31.39 -7.04 -22.63
C ASN A 394 -31.30 -7.84 -23.95
N ASN A 395 -31.21 -9.18 -23.88
CA ASN A 395 -31.11 -10.09 -25.04
C ASN A 395 -29.91 -9.81 -25.96
N ILE A 396 -28.77 -9.45 -25.37
CA ILE A 396 -27.50 -9.15 -26.08
C ILE A 396 -26.55 -10.35 -26.02
N LEU A 397 -26.99 -11.48 -25.46
CA LEU A 397 -26.24 -12.74 -25.47
C LEU A 397 -26.99 -13.78 -26.28
N ASP A 398 -26.26 -14.60 -27.04
CA ASP A 398 -26.79 -15.79 -27.68
C ASP A 398 -26.97 -16.97 -26.69
N GLU A 399 -27.34 -18.15 -27.22
CA GLU A 399 -27.52 -19.38 -26.43
C GLU A 399 -26.19 -19.93 -25.86
N GLU A 400 -25.05 -19.57 -26.46
CA GLU A 400 -23.71 -20.00 -26.07
C GLU A 400 -23.07 -19.06 -25.03
N GLY A 401 -23.64 -17.86 -24.86
CA GLY A 401 -23.21 -16.84 -23.91
C GLY A 401 -22.33 -15.75 -24.51
N THR A 402 -22.25 -15.68 -25.84
CA THR A 402 -21.47 -14.69 -26.58
C THR A 402 -22.31 -13.46 -26.91
N VAL A 403 -21.67 -12.29 -26.90
CA VAL A 403 -22.26 -11.02 -27.30
C VAL A 403 -22.74 -11.07 -28.75
N ILE A 404 -24.02 -10.76 -28.95
CA ILE A 404 -24.59 -10.45 -30.25
C ILE A 404 -24.81 -8.95 -30.37
N LYS A 405 -24.52 -8.40 -31.55
CA LYS A 405 -24.74 -6.98 -31.82
C LYS A 405 -26.25 -6.68 -31.76
N THR A 406 -26.64 -5.72 -30.94
CA THR A 406 -28.02 -5.25 -30.90
C THR A 406 -28.26 -4.09 -31.88
N ASP A 407 -29.42 -4.09 -32.52
CA ASP A 407 -29.95 -2.93 -33.25
C ASP A 407 -31.07 -2.21 -32.47
N SER A 408 -31.42 -2.72 -31.28
CA SER A 408 -32.51 -2.21 -30.45
C SER A 408 -32.01 -1.23 -29.40
N GLU A 409 -32.77 -0.16 -29.16
CA GLU A 409 -32.46 0.82 -28.13
C GLU A 409 -32.58 0.20 -26.73
N ILE A 410 -31.48 0.25 -25.97
CA ILE A 410 -31.40 -0.31 -24.62
C ILE A 410 -31.58 0.81 -23.58
N PRO A 411 -32.26 0.53 -22.44
CA PRO A 411 -32.41 1.49 -21.36
C PRO A 411 -31.07 2.11 -20.93
N PHE A 412 -31.08 3.42 -20.67
CA PHE A 412 -29.89 4.16 -20.24
C PHE A 412 -29.18 3.53 -19.05
N GLU A 413 -29.92 3.05 -18.04
CA GLU A 413 -29.35 2.39 -16.86
C GLU A 413 -28.52 1.17 -17.22
N SER A 414 -29.03 0.31 -18.11
CA SER A 414 -28.30 -0.87 -18.61
C SER A 414 -27.05 -0.47 -19.38
N ARG A 415 -27.14 0.55 -20.25
CA ARG A 415 -25.98 1.06 -21.02
C ARG A 415 -24.91 1.65 -20.11
N SER A 416 -25.33 2.41 -19.10
CA SER A 416 -24.45 3.01 -18.09
C SER A 416 -23.74 1.94 -17.25
N GLU A 417 -24.47 0.92 -16.80
CA GLU A 417 -23.89 -0.21 -16.05
C GLU A 417 -22.87 -0.98 -16.89
N ILE A 418 -23.22 -1.34 -18.13
CA ILE A 418 -22.31 -2.03 -19.06
C ILE A 418 -21.05 -1.20 -19.30
N SER A 419 -21.20 0.10 -19.63
CA SER A 419 -20.08 1.00 -19.88
C SER A 419 -19.15 1.13 -18.68
N SER A 420 -19.73 1.25 -17.47
CA SER A 420 -18.96 1.32 -16.22
C SER A 420 -18.20 0.01 -15.93
N ILE A 421 -18.82 -1.14 -16.15
CA ILE A 421 -18.18 -2.44 -15.92
C ILE A 421 -17.07 -2.67 -16.95
N VAL A 422 -17.32 -2.44 -18.24
CA VAL A 422 -16.31 -2.59 -19.31
C VAL A 422 -15.08 -1.73 -19.01
N ARG A 423 -15.29 -0.46 -18.66
CA ARG A 423 -14.20 0.45 -18.25
C ARG A 423 -13.45 -0.09 -17.03
N TYR A 424 -14.17 -0.53 -16.00
CA TYR A 424 -13.57 -1.11 -14.80
C TYR A 424 -12.69 -2.33 -15.14
N MET A 425 -13.16 -3.24 -16.00
CA MET A 425 -12.43 -4.45 -16.37
C MET A 425 -11.14 -4.12 -17.13
N ILE A 426 -11.19 -3.19 -18.10
CA ILE A 426 -9.99 -2.75 -18.83
C ILE A 426 -8.99 -2.06 -17.89
N ASP A 427 -9.46 -1.16 -17.03
CA ASP A 427 -8.58 -0.37 -16.16
C ASP A 427 -7.93 -1.25 -15.07
N ASN A 428 -8.56 -2.37 -14.68
CA ASN A 428 -8.17 -3.14 -13.51
C ASN A 428 -7.75 -4.59 -13.77
N HIS A 429 -8.19 -5.28 -14.82
CA HIS A 429 -7.97 -6.74 -14.98
C HIS A 429 -7.42 -7.18 -16.33
N ASP A 430 -7.26 -6.24 -17.28
CA ASP A 430 -6.91 -6.47 -18.69
C ASP A 430 -8.09 -6.87 -19.61
N LEU A 431 -7.92 -6.66 -20.92
CA LEU A 431 -8.85 -6.99 -21.99
C LEU A 431 -9.23 -8.48 -22.01
N ASN A 432 -8.28 -9.36 -21.70
CA ASN A 432 -8.48 -10.80 -21.68
C ASN A 432 -9.61 -11.23 -20.71
N SER A 433 -9.90 -10.42 -19.69
CA SER A 433 -11.00 -10.66 -18.75
C SER A 433 -12.40 -10.57 -19.38
N LEU A 434 -12.52 -9.85 -20.50
CA LEU A 434 -13.77 -9.70 -21.27
C LEU A 434 -13.84 -10.64 -22.48
N GLN A 435 -12.70 -11.19 -22.93
CA GLN A 435 -12.63 -12.10 -24.09
C GLN A 435 -13.65 -13.26 -24.06
N PRO A 436 -13.97 -13.89 -22.90
CA PRO A 436 -14.97 -14.95 -22.86
C PRO A 436 -16.39 -14.55 -23.30
N LEU A 437 -16.68 -13.25 -23.43
CA LEU A 437 -17.97 -12.74 -23.91
C LEU A 437 -18.00 -12.48 -25.42
N PHE A 438 -16.86 -12.62 -26.13
CA PHE A 438 -16.73 -12.25 -27.53
C PHE A 438 -16.08 -13.37 -28.34
N ASP A 439 -16.65 -13.67 -29.50
CA ASP A 439 -16.03 -14.58 -30.47
C ASP A 439 -14.86 -13.92 -31.21
N ASP A 440 -14.97 -12.62 -31.47
CA ASP A 440 -13.91 -11.82 -32.09
C ASP A 440 -12.71 -11.69 -31.14
N ASP A 441 -11.49 -11.75 -31.68
CA ASP A 441 -10.28 -11.48 -30.92
C ASP A 441 -10.22 -9.99 -30.56
N LEU A 442 -10.55 -9.67 -29.31
CA LEU A 442 -10.65 -8.29 -28.83
C LEU A 442 -9.33 -7.55 -28.98
N LYS A 443 -8.19 -8.25 -28.87
CA LYS A 443 -6.87 -7.63 -29.01
C LYS A 443 -6.64 -7.16 -30.45
N SER A 444 -6.86 -8.05 -31.43
CA SER A 444 -6.78 -7.70 -32.84
C SER A 444 -7.73 -6.56 -33.20
N GLU A 445 -8.95 -6.58 -32.67
CA GLU A 445 -9.89 -5.48 -32.82
C GLU A 445 -9.28 -4.17 -32.30
N ILE A 446 -8.85 -4.11 -31.04
CA ILE A 446 -8.30 -2.88 -30.46
C ILE A 446 -7.04 -2.40 -31.21
N ASP A 447 -6.10 -3.30 -31.54
CA ASP A 447 -4.83 -2.99 -32.21
C ASP A 447 -5.02 -2.48 -33.65
N ALA A 448 -6.07 -2.93 -34.35
CA ALA A 448 -6.41 -2.42 -35.68
C ALA A 448 -6.74 -0.91 -35.67
N ILE A 449 -7.24 -0.37 -34.56
CA ILE A 449 -7.61 1.05 -34.44
C ILE A 449 -6.47 1.95 -34.00
N GLU A 450 -5.48 1.46 -33.24
CA GLU A 450 -4.27 2.25 -32.94
C GLU A 450 -3.54 2.70 -34.22
N ASN A 451 -3.81 2.05 -35.36
CA ASN A 451 -3.21 2.34 -36.66
C ASN A 451 -4.07 3.19 -37.63
N GLU A 452 -5.39 3.34 -37.41
CA GLU A 452 -6.31 3.95 -38.42
C GLU A 452 -7.11 5.20 -37.99
N ASP A 453 -7.29 5.54 -36.69
CA ASP A 453 -8.09 6.72 -36.31
C ASP A 453 -7.42 7.65 -35.28
N LEU A 454 -7.43 8.95 -35.61
CA LEU A 454 -7.07 10.07 -34.75
C LEU A 454 -8.10 10.27 -33.63
N GLU A 455 -7.59 10.24 -32.39
CA GLU A 455 -8.04 10.98 -31.20
C GLU A 455 -9.49 10.71 -30.67
N PHE A 456 -9.56 10.40 -29.37
CA PHE A 456 -10.72 10.51 -28.45
C PHE A 456 -11.53 9.26 -28.07
N ARG A 457 -11.39 8.08 -28.68
CA ARG A 457 -12.10 6.89 -28.18
C ARG A 457 -11.31 6.07 -27.18
N THR A 458 -11.93 5.77 -26.03
CA THR A 458 -11.32 4.86 -25.04
C THR A 458 -11.44 3.40 -25.48
N LYS A 459 -10.54 2.51 -25.04
CA LYS A 459 -10.67 1.06 -25.25
C LYS A 459 -12.06 0.55 -24.81
N ALA A 460 -12.60 1.12 -23.73
CA ALA A 460 -13.92 0.77 -23.20
C ALA A 460 -15.07 1.15 -24.13
N GLU A 461 -15.02 2.36 -24.68
CA GLU A 461 -16.01 2.83 -25.65
C GLU A 461 -16.08 1.93 -26.88
N LYS A 462 -14.91 1.48 -27.38
CA LYS A 462 -14.87 0.56 -28.52
C LYS A 462 -15.55 -0.77 -28.21
N ILE A 463 -15.24 -1.38 -27.06
CA ILE A 463 -15.84 -2.66 -26.68
C ILE A 463 -17.36 -2.54 -26.58
N VAL A 464 -17.88 -1.44 -26.04
CA VAL A 464 -19.33 -1.20 -25.97
C VAL A 464 -19.94 -1.02 -27.37
N LEU A 465 -19.23 -0.37 -28.29
CA LEU A 465 -19.65 -0.23 -29.70
C LEU A 465 -19.70 -1.58 -30.44
N LEU A 466 -18.80 -2.52 -30.15
CA LEU A 466 -18.84 -3.88 -30.71
C LEU A 466 -20.15 -4.60 -30.35
N MET A 467 -20.71 -4.30 -29.18
CA MET A 467 -22.01 -4.82 -28.76
C MET A 467 -23.21 -4.13 -29.45
N GLY A 468 -22.97 -3.10 -30.28
CA GLY A 468 -24.02 -2.30 -30.93
C GLY A 468 -24.60 -1.19 -30.06
N MET A 469 -23.89 -0.79 -29.00
CA MET A 469 -24.35 0.21 -28.03
C MET A 469 -23.51 1.48 -28.06
N GLU A 470 -24.15 2.62 -27.78
CA GLU A 470 -23.45 3.86 -27.46
C GLU A 470 -22.91 3.80 -26.02
N TYR A 471 -21.62 4.09 -25.87
CA TYR A 471 -20.94 4.17 -24.58
C TYR A 471 -21.46 5.35 -23.76
N VAL A 472 -21.73 5.09 -22.47
CA VAL A 472 -22.21 6.12 -21.54
C VAL A 472 -21.07 6.54 -20.63
N ASN A 473 -20.72 7.82 -20.66
CA ASN A 473 -19.68 8.38 -19.79
C ASN A 473 -20.17 8.51 -18.33
N GLU A 474 -19.24 8.46 -17.37
CA GLU A 474 -19.56 8.61 -15.93
C GLU A 474 -20.24 9.95 -15.55
N TRP A 475 -20.14 10.95 -16.42
CA TRP A 475 -20.71 12.29 -16.21
C TRP A 475 -22.08 12.47 -16.88
N GLU A 476 -22.45 11.55 -17.77
CA GLU A 476 -23.77 11.54 -18.39
C GLU A 476 -24.77 11.01 -17.35
N ASN A 477 -25.75 11.85 -17.02
CA ASN A 477 -26.87 11.47 -16.18
C ASN A 477 -28.12 11.36 -17.04
N VAL A 478 -29.13 10.62 -16.58
CA VAL A 478 -30.47 10.70 -17.13
C VAL A 478 -30.90 12.17 -17.06
N ILE A 479 -30.91 12.87 -18.19
CA ILE A 479 -31.62 14.14 -18.30
C ILE A 479 -33.09 13.76 -18.19
N THR A 480 -33.61 13.82 -16.97
CA THR A 480 -35.05 13.85 -16.76
C THR A 480 -35.46 15.25 -17.15
N ASP A 481 -35.92 15.42 -18.39
CA ASP A 481 -36.69 16.61 -18.77
C ASP A 481 -37.89 16.66 -17.81
N SER A 482 -37.80 17.54 -16.82
CA SER A 482 -38.87 17.87 -15.87
C SER A 482 -39.89 18.80 -16.50
#